data_AF-A0A1M3E8L0-F1
#
_entry.id   AF-A0A1M3E8L0-F1
#
_cell.length_a   1.000
_cell.length_b   1.000
_cell.length_c   1.000
_cell.angle_alpha   90.00
_cell.angle_beta   90.00
_cell.angle_gamma   90.00
#
_symmetry.space_group_name_H-M   'P 1'
#
loop_
_entity.id
_entity.type
_entity.pdbx_description
1 polymer ?
#
loop_
_entity_poly.entity_id
_entity_poly.type
_entity_poly.pdbx_seq_one_letter_code
_entity_poly.pdbx_strand_id
1 'polypeptide(L)'
;MKKIIFMLAALLFSIAAFAQPRAAYGLVVQNQTSCDQYYVVVGDELCDCGGTYGSSIISIPPGGTHVYPNSTTIPGFPTTMPKGIFGAKIPDGPIYCNVPAGAVGQPACGLPPLYGFITIGANCIRCTMAKANWIPASNSCQEMARLIFTP
;
A
#
# COMPACT_ATOMS: atom_id res chain seq x y z
N MET A 1 -9.34 42.69 19.28
CA MET A 1 -8.71 41.41 19.68
C MET A 1 -9.48 40.15 19.22
N LYS A 2 -10.83 40.12 19.22
CA LYS A 2 -11.62 38.95 18.74
C LYS A 2 -11.34 38.50 17.29
N LYS A 3 -11.06 39.44 16.36
CA LYS A 3 -10.82 39.12 14.93
C LYS A 3 -9.48 38.41 14.65
N ILE A 4 -8.47 38.66 15.50
CA ILE A 4 -7.14 38.05 15.36
C ILE A 4 -7.18 36.58 15.77
N ILE A 5 -7.94 36.25 16.81
CA ILE A 5 -8.10 34.86 17.30
C ILE A 5 -8.82 33.99 16.25
N PHE A 6 -9.85 34.53 15.57
CA PHE A 6 -10.53 33.81 14.49
C PHE A 6 -9.65 33.59 13.25
N MET A 7 -8.80 34.56 12.88
CA MET A 7 -7.80 34.36 11.82
C MET A 7 -6.74 33.33 12.20
N LEU A 8 -6.26 33.34 13.45
CA LEU A 8 -5.27 32.37 13.93
C LEU A 8 -5.83 30.93 13.93
N ALA A 9 -7.10 30.77 14.35
CA ALA A 9 -7.79 29.48 14.31
C ALA A 9 -7.96 28.98 12.87
N ALA A 10 -8.39 29.84 11.94
CA ALA A 10 -8.52 29.47 10.53
C ALA A 10 -7.17 29.08 9.88
N LEU A 11 -6.08 29.77 10.26
CA LEU A 11 -4.74 29.44 9.78
C LEU A 11 -4.27 28.06 10.31
N LEU A 12 -4.51 27.75 11.59
CA LEU A 12 -4.12 26.48 12.21
C LEU A 12 -4.90 25.27 11.67
N PHE A 13 -6.19 25.44 11.34
CA PHE A 13 -6.99 24.37 10.71
C PHE A 13 -6.58 24.06 9.27
N SER A 14 -5.95 25.02 8.57
CA SER A 14 -5.51 24.84 7.18
C SER A 14 -4.28 23.94 7.05
N ILE A 15 -3.47 23.80 8.12
CA ILE A 15 -2.19 23.06 8.11
C ILE A 15 -2.38 21.57 8.47
N ALA A 16 -3.44 21.24 9.20
CA ALA A 16 -3.71 19.87 9.65
C ALA A 16 -4.30 18.96 8.55
N ALA A 17 -4.80 19.52 7.45
CA ALA A 17 -5.50 18.77 6.41
C ALA A 17 -4.58 18.08 5.37
N PHE A 18 -3.27 18.34 5.38
CA PHE A 18 -2.36 17.93 4.29
C PHE A 18 -1.08 17.20 4.71
N ALA A 19 -0.92 16.84 5.98
CA ALA A 19 0.32 16.23 6.47
C ALA A 19 0.35 14.69 6.41
N GLN A 20 -0.38 14.04 5.50
CA GLN A 20 -0.23 12.59 5.32
C GLN A 20 1.10 12.28 4.64
N PRO A 21 1.91 11.34 5.18
CA PRO A 21 3.16 10.97 4.54
C PRO A 21 2.89 10.35 3.18
N ARG A 22 3.66 10.78 2.18
CA ARG A 22 3.55 10.32 0.79
C ARG A 22 4.02 8.89 0.58
N ALA A 23 4.86 8.38 1.47
CA ALA A 23 5.36 7.02 1.42
C ALA A 23 5.56 6.49 2.84
N ALA A 24 5.75 5.19 2.97
CA ALA A 24 6.18 4.50 4.18
C ALA A 24 7.58 3.93 3.98
N TYR A 25 8.32 3.75 5.07
CA TYR A 25 9.67 3.17 5.04
C TYR A 25 9.61 1.65 4.90
N GLY A 26 8.69 1.03 5.64
CA GLY A 26 8.45 -0.41 5.64
C GLY A 26 6.99 -0.77 5.35
N LEU A 27 6.74 -2.07 5.24
CA LEU A 27 5.43 -2.61 4.89
C LEU A 27 5.15 -3.89 5.68
N VAL A 28 3.95 -3.99 6.24
CA VAL A 28 3.40 -5.24 6.74
C VAL A 28 2.28 -5.70 5.81
N VAL A 29 2.35 -6.93 5.32
CA VAL A 29 1.30 -7.52 4.47
C VAL A 29 0.64 -8.66 5.23
N GLN A 30 -0.69 -8.68 5.26
CA GLN A 30 -1.47 -9.71 5.94
C GLN A 30 -2.54 -10.26 5.03
N ASN A 31 -2.65 -11.59 4.95
CA ASN A 31 -3.72 -12.25 4.25
C ASN A 31 -4.70 -12.88 5.24
N GLN A 32 -5.85 -12.24 5.43
CA GLN A 32 -6.94 -12.74 6.28
C GLN A 32 -8.04 -13.45 5.46
N THR A 33 -7.76 -13.77 4.20
CA THR A 33 -8.66 -14.54 3.33
C THR A 33 -8.35 -16.04 3.40
N SER A 34 -9.21 -16.86 2.78
CA SER A 34 -9.01 -18.30 2.61
C SER A 34 -8.28 -18.68 1.32
N CYS A 35 -7.77 -17.71 0.55
CA CYS A 35 -7.15 -17.91 -0.76
C CYS A 35 -5.76 -17.30 -0.80
N ASP A 36 -4.87 -17.80 -1.67
CA ASP A 36 -3.61 -17.12 -1.98
C ASP A 36 -3.91 -15.73 -2.54
N GLN A 37 -3.15 -14.73 -2.10
CA GLN A 37 -3.24 -13.36 -2.61
C GLN A 37 -1.94 -12.96 -3.29
N TYR A 38 -2.04 -12.12 -4.31
CA TYR A 38 -0.90 -11.67 -5.10
C TYR A 38 -0.80 -10.15 -5.03
N TYR A 39 0.43 -9.64 -4.92
CA TYR A 39 0.67 -8.20 -4.92
C TYR A 39 2.04 -7.86 -5.50
N VAL A 40 2.15 -6.62 -5.99
CA VAL A 40 3.40 -5.99 -6.38
C VAL A 40 3.52 -4.71 -5.59
N VAL A 41 4.55 -4.57 -4.78
CA VAL A 41 4.84 -3.34 -4.04
C VAL A 41 5.36 -2.30 -5.03
N VAL A 42 4.88 -1.07 -4.91
CA VAL A 42 5.36 0.08 -5.69
C VAL A 42 5.89 1.17 -4.78
N GLY A 43 6.94 1.83 -5.26
CA GLY A 43 7.68 2.79 -4.47
C GLY A 43 8.46 3.79 -5.31
N ASP A 44 9.09 4.73 -4.62
CA ASP A 44 9.98 5.73 -5.19
C ASP A 44 11.07 6.12 -4.18
N GLU A 45 11.79 7.21 -4.40
CA GLU A 45 12.60 7.83 -3.35
C GLU A 45 11.78 8.10 -2.08
N LEU A 46 12.48 8.14 -0.94
CA LEU A 46 11.82 8.32 0.35
C LEU A 46 10.98 9.60 0.36
N CYS A 47 9.75 9.49 0.85
CA CYS A 47 8.73 10.55 0.86
C CYS A 47 8.22 11.03 -0.52
N ASP A 48 8.42 10.27 -1.59
CA ASP A 48 7.90 10.61 -2.93
C ASP A 48 6.89 9.60 -3.48
N CYS A 49 6.19 9.99 -4.56
CA CYS A 49 5.09 9.27 -5.20
C CYS A 49 5.30 9.02 -6.71
N GLY A 50 6.51 9.19 -7.26
CA GLY A 50 6.75 9.14 -8.71
C GLY A 50 6.75 7.74 -9.33
N GLY A 51 6.91 6.66 -8.55
CA GLY A 51 6.72 5.29 -9.02
C GLY A 51 7.92 4.67 -9.74
N THR A 52 9.14 5.09 -9.40
CA THR A 52 10.39 4.59 -9.98
C THR A 52 10.66 3.11 -9.71
N TYR A 53 10.17 2.57 -8.60
CA TYR A 53 10.49 1.21 -8.14
C TYR A 53 9.25 0.31 -8.07
N GLY A 54 9.44 -0.96 -8.42
CA GLY A 54 8.42 -2.00 -8.31
C GLY A 54 9.04 -3.34 -7.95
N SER A 55 8.35 -4.11 -7.11
CA SER A 55 8.78 -5.46 -6.73
C SER A 55 8.50 -6.46 -7.84
N SER A 56 9.00 -7.69 -7.69
CA SER A 56 8.39 -8.83 -8.39
C SER A 56 6.97 -9.08 -7.87
N ILE A 57 6.18 -9.90 -8.57
CA ILE A 57 4.92 -10.40 -8.01
C ILE A 57 5.25 -11.28 -6.80
N ILE A 58 4.56 -11.01 -5.69
CA ILE A 58 4.71 -11.73 -4.42
C ILE A 58 3.37 -12.42 -4.13
N SER A 59 3.41 -13.70 -3.79
CA SER A 59 2.27 -14.44 -3.27
C SER A 59 2.30 -14.46 -1.75
N ILE A 60 1.14 -14.36 -1.11
CA ILE A 60 0.99 -14.55 0.33
C ILE A 60 -0.12 -15.59 0.59
N PRO A 61 0.18 -16.69 1.30
CA PRO A 61 -0.81 -17.75 1.52
C PRO A 61 -1.91 -17.31 2.49
N PRO A 62 -3.06 -18.02 2.55
CA PRO A 62 -4.11 -17.81 3.55
C PRO A 62 -3.54 -17.74 4.96
N GLY A 63 -3.94 -16.74 5.74
CA GLY A 63 -3.43 -16.50 7.11
C GLY A 63 -1.99 -15.98 7.18
N GLY A 64 -1.32 -15.81 6.04
CA GLY A 64 0.07 -15.40 5.96
C GLY A 64 0.31 -13.96 6.43
N THR A 65 1.51 -13.70 6.94
CA THR A 65 1.99 -12.34 7.23
C THR A 65 3.42 -12.17 6.72
N HIS A 66 3.67 -11.15 5.90
CA HIS A 66 5.01 -10.72 5.52
C HIS A 66 5.33 -9.41 6.22
N VAL A 67 6.55 -9.29 6.75
CA VAL A 67 7.04 -8.07 7.40
C VAL A 67 8.30 -7.63 6.68
N TYR A 68 8.24 -6.44 6.09
CA TYR A 68 9.36 -5.78 5.43
C TYR A 68 9.73 -4.55 6.26
N PRO A 69 10.72 -4.63 7.17
CA PRO A 69 11.09 -3.51 8.02
C PRO A 69 11.49 -2.25 7.23
N ASN A 70 11.97 -2.45 6.00
CA ASN A 70 12.18 -1.41 5.01
C ASN A 70 12.04 -1.99 3.59
N SER A 71 12.22 -1.17 2.56
CA SER A 71 12.10 -1.63 1.17
C SER A 71 13.25 -2.53 0.68
N THR A 72 14.42 -2.56 1.33
CA THR A 72 15.59 -3.31 0.82
C THR A 72 15.42 -4.82 0.94
N THR A 73 14.46 -5.27 1.76
CA THR A 73 14.11 -6.69 1.90
C THR A 73 12.96 -7.11 0.99
N ILE A 74 12.40 -6.19 0.20
CA ILE A 74 11.32 -6.49 -0.74
C ILE A 74 11.93 -7.05 -2.04
N PRO A 75 11.49 -8.23 -2.52
CA PRO A 75 12.00 -8.80 -3.76
C PRO A 75 11.88 -7.85 -4.95
N GLY A 76 13.00 -7.59 -5.64
CA GLY A 76 13.04 -6.70 -6.80
C GLY A 76 13.27 -5.20 -6.49
N PHE A 77 13.23 -4.80 -5.22
CA PHE A 77 13.62 -3.43 -4.83
C PHE A 77 15.15 -3.27 -4.75
N PRO A 78 15.66 -2.03 -4.85
CA PRO A 78 17.07 -1.73 -4.57
C PRO A 78 17.48 -2.18 -3.17
N THR A 79 18.59 -2.91 -3.06
CA THR A 79 19.06 -3.50 -1.80
C THR A 79 20.06 -2.60 -1.05
N THR A 80 20.63 -1.59 -1.71
CA THR A 80 21.69 -0.74 -1.16
C THR A 80 21.17 0.38 -0.26
N MET A 81 20.00 0.94 -0.57
CA MET A 81 19.39 2.02 0.21
C MET A 81 17.86 1.89 0.23
N PRO A 82 17.22 2.07 1.39
CA PRO A 82 15.77 2.08 1.49
C PRO A 82 15.12 3.15 0.61
N LYS A 83 13.96 2.78 0.08
CA LYS A 83 13.09 3.54 -0.81
C LYS A 83 11.72 3.70 -0.15
N GLY A 84 10.99 4.74 -0.53
CA GLY A 84 9.64 4.97 -0.07
C GLY A 84 8.67 3.99 -0.72
N ILE A 85 7.80 3.38 0.08
CA ILE A 85 6.72 2.50 -0.36
C ILE A 85 5.42 3.29 -0.30
N PHE A 86 4.75 3.52 -1.43
CA PHE A 86 3.52 4.31 -1.46
C PHE A 86 2.29 3.52 -1.89
N GLY A 87 2.42 2.26 -2.31
CA GLY A 87 1.26 1.43 -2.61
C GLY A 87 1.60 0.03 -3.07
N ALA A 88 0.59 -0.65 -3.60
CA ALA A 88 0.70 -1.94 -4.24
C ALA A 88 -0.27 -2.08 -5.42
N LYS A 89 0.17 -2.79 -6.46
CA LYS A 89 -0.73 -3.34 -7.48
C LYS A 89 -1.24 -4.69 -7.00
N ILE A 90 -2.51 -4.95 -7.23
CA ILE A 90 -3.22 -6.13 -6.75
C ILE A 90 -3.79 -6.87 -7.96
N PRO A 91 -3.05 -7.84 -8.52
CA PRO A 91 -3.60 -8.77 -9.50
C PRO A 91 -4.67 -9.64 -8.84
N ASP A 92 -5.76 -9.91 -9.56
CA ASP A 92 -6.83 -10.79 -9.07
C ASP A 92 -6.35 -12.25 -8.90
N GLY A 93 -5.19 -12.62 -9.45
CA GLY A 93 -4.62 -13.96 -9.40
C GLY A 93 -3.21 -14.03 -10.01
N PRO A 94 -2.71 -15.23 -10.33
CA PRO A 94 -1.40 -15.39 -10.98
C PRO A 94 -1.36 -14.75 -12.37
N ILE A 95 -0.17 -14.25 -12.77
CA ILE A 95 0.01 -13.58 -14.06
C ILE A 95 -0.34 -14.46 -15.27
N TYR A 96 -0.09 -15.76 -15.19
CA TYR A 96 -0.39 -16.71 -16.27
C TYR A 96 -1.90 -16.96 -16.47
N CYS A 97 -2.75 -16.49 -15.56
CA CYS A 97 -4.20 -16.57 -15.69
C CYS A 97 -4.82 -15.37 -16.45
N ASN A 98 -4.02 -14.42 -16.96
CA ASN A 98 -4.47 -13.22 -17.69
C ASN A 98 -5.57 -12.44 -16.94
N VAL A 99 -5.30 -12.15 -15.67
CA VAL A 99 -6.24 -11.54 -14.74
C VAL A 99 -6.21 -10.01 -14.79
N PRO A 100 -7.31 -9.33 -14.45
CA PRO A 100 -7.27 -7.90 -14.19
C PRO A 100 -6.42 -7.60 -12.94
N ALA A 101 -6.10 -6.32 -12.76
CA ALA A 101 -5.42 -5.85 -11.56
C ALA A 101 -5.94 -4.47 -11.17
N GLY A 102 -5.99 -4.22 -9.86
CA GLY A 102 -6.20 -2.90 -9.28
C GLY A 102 -4.94 -2.36 -8.62
N ALA A 103 -5.10 -1.23 -7.92
CA ALA A 103 -4.06 -0.65 -7.11
C ALA A 103 -4.65 -0.12 -5.80
N VAL A 104 -3.85 -0.19 -4.74
CA VAL A 104 -4.14 0.46 -3.46
C VAL A 104 -2.91 1.19 -2.97
N GLY A 105 -3.08 2.22 -2.15
CA GLY A 105 -1.92 2.95 -1.64
C GLY A 105 -2.25 4.21 -0.88
N GLN A 106 -1.24 5.07 -0.82
CA GLN A 106 -1.27 6.35 -0.15
C GLN A 106 -2.22 7.32 -0.87
N PRO A 107 -3.25 7.85 -0.19
CA PRO A 107 -4.15 8.85 -0.77
C PRO A 107 -3.42 10.12 -1.23
N ALA A 108 -2.35 10.50 -0.53
CA ALA A 108 -1.48 11.61 -0.92
C ALA A 108 -0.80 11.41 -2.29
N CYS A 109 -0.69 10.16 -2.77
CA CYS A 109 -0.21 9.81 -4.11
C CYS A 109 -1.35 9.58 -5.11
N GLY A 110 -2.60 9.92 -4.77
CA GLY A 110 -3.76 9.71 -5.63
C GLY A 110 -4.22 8.24 -5.74
N LEU A 111 -3.73 7.36 -4.88
CA LEU A 111 -4.15 5.96 -4.85
C LEU A 111 -5.32 5.75 -3.88
N PRO A 112 -6.31 4.90 -4.24
CA PRO A 112 -7.37 4.57 -3.31
C PRO A 112 -6.81 3.68 -2.19
N PRO A 113 -7.30 3.81 -0.94
CA PRO A 113 -6.88 2.92 0.14
C PRO A 113 -7.52 1.52 0.03
N LEU A 114 -8.53 1.34 -0.83
CA LEU A 114 -9.30 0.10 -0.90
C LEU A 114 -9.54 -0.33 -2.34
N TYR A 115 -9.39 -1.63 -2.61
CA TYR A 115 -9.73 -2.25 -3.88
C TYR A 115 -10.44 -3.59 -3.63
N GLY A 116 -11.63 -3.76 -4.19
CA GLY A 116 -12.40 -5.02 -4.13
C GLY A 116 -12.27 -5.79 -5.44
N PHE A 117 -12.10 -7.11 -5.34
CA PHE A 117 -11.82 -7.97 -6.49
C PHE A 117 -12.27 -9.42 -6.26
N ILE A 118 -12.25 -10.23 -7.33
CA ILE A 118 -12.48 -11.68 -7.25
C ILE A 118 -11.11 -12.35 -7.22
N THR A 119 -10.76 -13.02 -6.13
CA THR A 119 -9.51 -13.78 -6.06
C THR A 119 -9.60 -15.00 -6.99
N ILE A 120 -8.55 -15.22 -7.78
CA ILE A 120 -8.34 -16.35 -8.68
C ILE A 120 -7.12 -17.13 -8.17
N GLY A 121 -7.31 -18.41 -7.90
CA GLY A 121 -6.27 -19.28 -7.36
C GLY A 121 -5.24 -19.72 -8.41
N ALA A 122 -4.23 -20.47 -7.96
CA ALA A 122 -3.14 -20.97 -8.81
C ALA A 122 -3.60 -21.83 -10.00
N ASN A 123 -4.78 -22.45 -9.93
CA ASN A 123 -5.37 -23.23 -11.02
C ASN A 123 -6.24 -22.37 -11.98
N CYS A 124 -6.17 -21.04 -11.89
CA CYS A 124 -6.99 -20.10 -12.64
C CYS A 124 -8.50 -20.24 -12.40
N ILE A 125 -8.90 -20.78 -11.24
CA ILE A 125 -10.30 -20.89 -10.82
C ILE A 125 -10.60 -19.80 -9.80
N ARG A 126 -11.81 -19.22 -9.88
CA ARG A 126 -12.30 -18.24 -8.89
C ARG A 126 -12.35 -18.90 -7.50
N CYS A 127 -11.83 -18.18 -6.51
CA CYS A 127 -11.78 -18.62 -5.12
C CYS A 127 -12.86 -17.93 -4.27
N THR A 128 -12.68 -16.64 -3.95
CA THR A 128 -13.66 -15.83 -3.22
C THR A 128 -13.56 -14.35 -3.59
N MET A 129 -14.59 -13.57 -3.29
CA MET A 129 -14.47 -12.12 -3.24
C MET A 129 -13.49 -11.73 -2.14
N ALA A 130 -12.65 -10.74 -2.40
CA ALA A 130 -11.71 -10.20 -1.44
C ALA A 130 -11.56 -8.69 -1.60
N LYS A 131 -10.94 -8.07 -0.61
CA LYS A 131 -10.60 -6.65 -0.60
C LYS A 131 -9.15 -6.50 -0.15
N ALA A 132 -8.40 -5.68 -0.88
CA ALA A 132 -7.11 -5.18 -0.46
C ALA A 132 -7.32 -3.82 0.21
N ASN A 133 -6.89 -3.70 1.46
CA ASN A 133 -6.96 -2.47 2.24
C ASN A 133 -5.56 -1.96 2.59
N TRP A 134 -5.26 -0.74 2.18
CA TRP A 134 -4.02 -0.03 2.48
C TRP A 134 -4.24 0.90 3.67
N ILE A 135 -3.56 0.60 4.77
CA ILE A 135 -3.48 1.46 5.94
C ILE A 135 -2.17 2.27 5.82
N PRO A 136 -2.27 3.59 5.64
CA PRO A 136 -1.11 4.44 5.44
C PRO A 136 -0.24 4.52 6.71
N ALA A 137 1.03 4.90 6.53
CA ALA A 137 1.83 5.43 7.63
C ALA A 137 1.14 6.69 8.20
N SER A 138 1.14 6.86 9.52
CA SER A 138 0.27 7.84 10.19
C SER A 138 0.91 9.22 10.29
N ASN A 139 2.21 9.28 10.62
CA ASN A 139 2.85 10.55 10.99
C ASN A 139 4.12 10.88 10.19
N SER A 140 4.82 9.87 9.65
CA SER A 140 6.07 10.12 8.94
C SER A 140 6.38 9.05 7.90
N CYS A 141 7.24 9.40 6.94
CA CYS A 141 7.72 8.43 5.97
C CYS A 141 8.66 7.36 6.55
N GLN A 142 9.01 7.45 7.84
CA GLN A 142 9.84 6.47 8.55
C GLN A 142 9.01 5.35 9.18
N GLU A 143 7.68 5.49 9.21
CA GLU A 143 6.78 4.48 9.73
C GLU A 143 6.46 3.41 8.67
N MET A 144 5.77 2.36 9.10
CA MET A 144 5.34 1.27 8.22
C MET A 144 3.89 1.46 7.77
N ALA A 145 3.63 1.17 6.50
CA ALA A 145 2.27 0.98 6.00
C ALA A 145 1.81 -0.48 6.23
N ARG A 146 0.51 -0.72 6.10
CA ARG A 146 -0.05 -2.08 6.16
C ARG A 146 -0.94 -2.35 4.96
N LEU A 147 -0.72 -3.48 4.31
CA LEU A 147 -1.61 -4.03 3.27
C LEU A 147 -2.32 -5.25 3.86
N ILE A 148 -3.65 -5.19 3.95
CA ILE A 148 -4.45 -6.25 4.55
C ILE A 148 -5.46 -6.74 3.52
N PHE A 149 -5.42 -8.05 3.23
CA PHE A 149 -6.43 -8.72 2.45
C PHE A 149 -7.51 -9.27 3.38
N THR A 150 -8.77 -8.94 3.12
CA THR A 150 -9.93 -9.46 3.84
C THR A 150 -10.96 -10.02 2.86
N PRO A 151 -11.91 -10.86 3.32
CA PRO A 151 -13.10 -11.19 2.52
C PRO A 151 -13.89 -9.95 2.07
#